data_AF-A0A2M9P6W2-F1
#
_entry.id   AF-A0A2M9P6W2-F1
#
_cell.length_a   1.000
_cell.length_b   1.000
_cell.length_c   1.000
_cell.angle_alpha   90.00
_cell.angle_beta   90.00
_cell.angle_gamma   90.00
#
_symmetry.space_group_name_H-M   'P 1'
#
loop_
_entity.id
_entity.type
_entity.pdbx_description
1 polymer ?
#
loop_
_entity_poly.entity_id
_entity_poly.type
_entity_poly.pdbx_seq_one_letter_code
_entity_poly.pdbx_strand_id
1 'polypeptide(L)'
;RIAATDRPLTLPGATGPVTIHPGDWLQGDVDGVVVLPCAFLLQLVEDAEAVGRIERRMRTRILAGEDRQAVYEESPRFAGIRPARPS
;
A
#
# COMPACT_ATOMS: atom_id res chain seq x y z
N ARG A 1 15.30 -13.39 -25.40
CA ARG A 1 14.28 -13.25 -26.47
C ARG A 1 13.05 -12.63 -25.83
N ILE A 2 12.56 -11.51 -26.34
CA ILE A 2 11.32 -10.87 -25.86
C ILE A 2 10.14 -11.54 -26.57
N ALA A 3 9.08 -11.90 -25.82
CA ALA A 3 7.90 -12.58 -26.36
C ALA A 3 6.74 -11.61 -26.69
N ALA A 4 6.61 -10.50 -25.96
CA ALA A 4 5.65 -9.43 -26.19
C ALA A 4 6.07 -8.15 -25.41
N THR A 5 5.53 -7.00 -25.80
CA THR A 5 5.58 -5.73 -25.06
C THR A 5 4.17 -5.15 -24.96
N ASP A 6 3.95 -4.20 -24.04
CA ASP A 6 2.71 -3.41 -23.94
C ASP A 6 1.42 -4.22 -23.78
N ARG A 7 1.50 -5.38 -23.12
CA ARG A 7 0.35 -6.22 -22.78
C ARG A 7 0.31 -6.49 -21.28
N PRO A 8 -0.89 -6.63 -20.69
CA PRO A 8 -1.00 -7.05 -19.30
C PRO A 8 -0.31 -8.39 -19.05
N LEU A 9 0.34 -8.50 -17.90
CA LEU A 9 1.02 -9.71 -17.45
C LEU A 9 0.43 -10.14 -16.10
N THR A 10 0.07 -11.41 -16.00
CA THR A 10 -0.40 -12.01 -14.74
C THR A 10 0.70 -12.88 -14.15
N LEU A 11 1.03 -12.64 -12.88
CA LEU A 11 2.06 -13.37 -12.12
C LEU A 11 1.45 -13.93 -10.82
N PRO A 12 2.00 -15.01 -10.26
CA PRO A 12 1.67 -15.44 -8.90
C PRO A 12 2.07 -14.35 -7.89
N GLY A 13 1.16 -13.98 -6.98
CA GLY A 13 1.41 -13.08 -5.85
C GLY A 13 1.26 -13.78 -4.50
N ALA A 14 1.49 -13.05 -3.42
CA ALA A 14 1.51 -13.59 -2.06
C ALA A 14 0.17 -14.21 -1.61
N THR A 15 -0.96 -13.66 -2.09
CA THR A 15 -2.31 -14.12 -1.72
C THR A 15 -3.13 -14.64 -2.91
N GLY A 16 -2.57 -14.59 -4.13
CA GLY A 16 -3.27 -14.95 -5.37
C GLY A 16 -2.60 -14.35 -6.61
N PRO A 17 -3.11 -14.65 -7.81
CA PRO A 17 -2.59 -14.08 -9.05
C PRO A 17 -2.78 -12.56 -9.09
N VAL A 18 -1.78 -11.84 -9.57
CA VAL A 18 -1.74 -10.38 -9.70
C VAL A 18 -1.57 -10.03 -11.17
N THR A 19 -2.44 -9.17 -11.69
CA THR A 19 -2.35 -8.65 -13.07
C THR A 19 -1.76 -7.25 -13.06
N ILE A 20 -0.74 -7.04 -13.88
CA ILE A 20 -0.04 -5.77 -14.05
C ILE A 20 -0.39 -5.25 -15.45
N HIS A 21 -0.99 -4.07 -15.53
CA HIS A 21 -1.25 -3.40 -16.79
C HIS A 21 -0.07 -2.48 -17.16
N PRO A 22 0.24 -2.30 -18.46
CA PRO A 22 1.15 -1.24 -18.88
C PRO A 22 0.69 0.11 -18.31
N GLY A 23 1.60 0.82 -17.65
CA GLY A 23 1.32 2.08 -16.96
C GLY A 23 1.05 1.96 -15.46
N ASP A 24 0.81 0.76 -14.93
CA ASP A 24 0.78 0.56 -13.48
C ASP A 24 2.15 0.80 -12.86
N TRP A 25 2.14 1.27 -11.62
CA TRP A 25 3.35 1.57 -10.87
C TRP A 25 3.74 0.36 -10.02
N LEU A 26 5.04 0.13 -9.87
CA LEU A 26 5.57 -0.92 -9.00
C LEU A 26 6.38 -0.27 -7.88
N GLN A 27 6.05 -0.62 -6.64
CA GLN A 27 6.81 -0.21 -5.47
C GLN A 27 7.43 -1.44 -4.83
N GLY A 28 8.75 -1.44 -4.64
CA GLY A 28 9.48 -2.57 -4.08
C GLY A 28 10.44 -2.17 -2.97
N ASP A 29 10.54 -3.02 -1.94
CA ASP A 29 11.50 -2.93 -0.86
C ASP A 29 11.97 -4.33 -0.43
N VAL A 30 12.49 -4.47 0.80
CA VAL A 30 13.00 -5.74 1.32
C VAL A 30 11.90 -6.77 1.62
N ASP A 31 10.65 -6.35 1.76
CA ASP A 31 9.52 -7.23 2.06
C ASP A 31 8.86 -7.77 0.78
N GLY A 32 9.05 -7.09 -0.36
CA GLY A 32 8.58 -7.56 -1.66
C GLY A 32 8.25 -6.42 -2.61
N VAL A 33 7.33 -6.69 -3.55
CA VAL A 33 6.86 -5.73 -4.55
C VAL A 33 5.34 -5.68 -4.56
N VAL A 34 4.79 -4.47 -4.57
CA VAL A 34 3.36 -4.22 -4.72
C VAL A 34 3.07 -3.49 -6.03
N VAL A 35 1.94 -3.85 -6.64
CA VAL A 35 1.43 -3.21 -7.86
C VAL A 35 0.45 -2.11 -7.46
N LEU A 36 0.65 -0.92 -7.99
CA LEU A 36 -0.18 0.26 -7.77
C LEU A 36 -0.91 0.59 -9.09
N PRO A 37 -2.21 0.28 -9.19
CA PRO A 37 -2.96 0.54 -10.41
C PRO A 37 -2.96 2.03 -10.78
N CYS A 38 -2.63 2.34 -12.03
CA CYS A 38 -2.52 3.74 -12.47
C CYS A 38 -3.83 4.53 -12.28
N ALA A 39 -4.98 3.86 -12.42
CA ALA A 39 -6.31 4.46 -12.27
C ALA A 39 -6.58 5.03 -10.87
N PHE A 40 -5.88 4.53 -9.85
CA PHE A 40 -6.08 4.93 -8.44
C PHE A 40 -4.82 5.52 -7.81
N LEU A 41 -3.79 5.81 -8.60
CA LEU A 41 -2.46 6.13 -8.07
C LEU A 41 -2.47 7.32 -7.11
N LEU A 42 -3.18 8.40 -7.46
CA LEU A 42 -3.25 9.59 -6.60
C LEU A 42 -3.91 9.27 -5.25
N GLN A 43 -5.06 8.61 -5.26
CA GLN A 43 -5.74 8.18 -4.04
C GLN A 43 -4.86 7.27 -3.19
N LEU A 44 -4.20 6.29 -3.81
CA LEU A 44 -3.34 5.33 -3.10
C LEU A 44 -2.17 6.03 -2.41
N VAL A 45 -1.54 7.01 -3.08
CA VAL A 45 -0.45 7.79 -2.49
C VAL A 45 -0.96 8.64 -1.32
N GLU A 46 -2.07 9.37 -1.50
CA GLU A 46 -2.67 10.19 -0.44
C GLU A 46 -3.04 9.36 0.80
N ASP A 47 -3.69 8.21 0.57
CA ASP A 47 -4.11 7.29 1.62
C ASP A 47 -2.87 6.68 2.33
N ALA A 48 -1.85 6.27 1.59
CA ALA A 48 -0.59 5.74 2.15
C ALA A 48 0.17 6.78 2.99
N GLU A 49 0.23 8.03 2.53
CA GLU A 49 0.83 9.12 3.31
C GLU A 49 0.06 9.39 4.61
N ALA A 50 -1.27 9.33 4.58
CA ALA A 50 -2.10 9.49 5.77
C ALA A 50 -1.84 8.39 6.80
N VAL A 51 -1.80 7.12 6.36
CA VAL A 51 -1.41 5.99 7.22
C VAL A 51 0.00 6.19 7.78
N GLY A 52 0.96 6.56 6.94
CA GLY A 52 2.34 6.78 7.35
C GLY A 52 2.50 7.89 8.40
N ARG A 53 1.69 8.97 8.33
CA ARG A 53 1.65 10.00 9.37
C ARG A 53 1.18 9.44 10.72
N ILE A 54 0.13 8.63 10.72
CA ILE A 54 -0.40 8.00 11.94
C ILE A 54 0.64 7.03 12.53
N GLU A 55 1.26 6.19 11.71
CA GLU A 55 2.27 5.23 12.16
C GLU A 55 3.52 5.89 12.73
N ARG A 56 3.96 7.03 12.17
CA ARG A 56 5.07 7.79 12.75
C ARG A 56 4.72 8.29 14.15
N ARG A 57 3.51 8.83 14.35
CA ARG A 57 3.04 9.25 15.68
C ARG A 57 2.96 8.07 16.65
N MET A 58 2.40 6.94 16.22
CA MET A 58 2.35 5.72 17.02
C MET A 58 3.75 5.27 17.45
N ARG A 59 4.71 5.27 16.51
CA ARG A 59 6.11 4.92 16.79
C ARG A 59 6.74 5.86 17.82
N THR A 60 6.50 7.16 17.73
CA THR A 60 6.99 8.11 18.74
C THR A 60 6.46 7.82 20.14
N ARG A 61 5.15 7.54 20.28
CA ARG A 61 4.51 7.18 21.56
C ARG A 61 5.12 5.91 22.17
N ILE A 62 5.25 4.87 21.34
CA ILE A 62 5.83 3.59 21.78
C ILE A 62 7.29 3.77 22.22
N LEU A 63 8.09 4.53 21.47
CA LEU A 63 9.48 4.80 21.85
C LEU A 63 9.61 5.68 23.11
N ALA A 64 8.57 6.45 23.45
CA ALA A 64 8.48 7.20 24.70
C ALA A 64 8.08 6.32 25.91
N GLY A 65 7.81 5.03 25.71
CA GLY A 65 7.49 4.08 26.76
C GLY A 65 6.00 3.85 27.00
N GLU A 66 5.12 4.41 26.15
CA GLU A 66 3.70 4.05 26.20
C GLU A 66 3.49 2.59 25.81
N ASP A 67 2.51 1.93 26.45
CA ASP A 67 2.18 0.54 26.13
C ASP A 67 1.76 0.40 24.66
N ARG A 68 2.36 -0.57 23.98
CA ARG A 68 2.13 -0.79 22.56
C ARG A 68 0.67 -1.09 22.28
N GLN A 69 0.03 -1.97 23.05
CA GLN A 69 -1.33 -2.42 22.78
C GLN A 69 -2.31 -1.24 22.87
N ALA A 70 -2.20 -0.43 23.92
CA ALA A 70 -3.01 0.78 24.08
C ALA A 70 -2.83 1.77 22.91
N VAL A 71 -1.60 1.99 22.45
CA VAL A 71 -1.34 2.87 21.29
C VAL A 71 -2.03 2.38 20.02
N TYR A 72 -2.07 1.07 19.78
CA TYR A 72 -2.76 0.50 18.61
C TYR A 72 -4.28 0.63 18.72
N GLU A 73 -4.86 0.39 19.90
CA GLU A 73 -6.31 0.48 20.13
C GLU A 73 -6.84 1.91 19.96
N GLU A 74 -6.06 2.91 20.38
CA GLU A 74 -6.45 4.32 20.29
C GLU A 74 -6.20 4.96 18.91
N SER A 75 -5.44 4.31 18.04
CA SER A 75 -5.00 4.92 16.78
C SER A 75 -5.92 4.54 15.61
N PRO A 76 -6.58 5.50 14.95
CA PRO A 76 -7.48 5.24 13.83
C PRO A 76 -6.70 5.04 12.50
N ARG A 77 -5.76 4.09 12.48
CA ARG A 77 -4.77 3.89 11.40
C ARG A 77 -5.39 3.82 10.00
N PHE A 78 -6.55 3.19 9.87
CA PHE A 78 -7.22 2.96 8.58
C PHE A 78 -8.59 3.61 8.44
N ALA A 79 -9.02 4.41 9.42
CA ALA A 79 -10.41 4.92 9.46
C ALA A 79 -10.76 5.84 8.26
N GLY A 80 -9.77 6.49 7.66
CA GLY A 80 -9.96 7.39 6.52
C GLY A 80 -9.74 6.76 5.13
N ILE A 81 -9.40 5.48 5.06
CA ILE A 81 -9.01 4.83 3.80
C ILE A 81 -10.26 4.48 3.02
N ARG A 82 -10.31 4.96 1.77
CA ARG A 82 -11.45 4.75 0.88
C ARG A 82 -11.21 3.51 0.01
N PRO A 83 -12.22 2.65 -0.21
CA PRO A 83 -12.09 1.57 -1.17
C PRO A 83 -11.77 2.13 -2.56
N ALA A 84 -10.78 1.55 -3.24
CA ALA A 84 -10.54 1.83 -4.66
C ALA A 84 -11.71 1.25 -5.48
N ARG A 85 -12.63 2.11 -5.92
CA ARG A 85 -13.74 1.76 -6.80
C ARG A 85 -13.62 2.58 -8.08
N PRO A 86 -13.79 1.98 -9.28
CA PRO A 86 -13.97 2.77 -10.48
C PRO A 86 -15.23 3.63 -10.33
N SER A 87 -15.12 4.92 -10.70
CA SER A 87 -16.24 5.86 -10.81
C SER A 87 -17.18 5.49 -11.94
#